data_AF-A8AX41-F1
#
_entry.id   AF-A8AX41-F1
#
_cell.length_a   1.000
_cell.length_b   1.000
_cell.length_c   1.000
_cell.angle_alpha   90.00
_cell.angle_beta   90.00
_cell.angle_gamma   90.00
#
_symmetry.space_group_name_H-M   'P 1'
#
loop_
_entity.id
_entity.type
_entity.pdbx_description
1 polymer ?
#
loop_
_entity_poly.entity_id
_entity_poly.type
_entity_poly.pdbx_seq_one_letter_code
_entity_poly.pdbx_strand_id
1 'polypeptide(L)'
;MKKKILLIFSALIILFSTGFVYMTQFHSSTGLDRKEEKIIKHGFRLLEEQIGTYIKENYSGISKIEFSPIFIQGGKDNPPFTADVLPVIYDKEGNRAVMGKRIGKKGYPTYGTTGDLTLDFDQMGNENIFLKGSSILDEKIDVSSANHLPEEAKLTPPIKGTDDNIDALVNDGQLKNVNRSENGSPNAKMDYNLEIKRGSYSEWEQ
;
A
#
# COMPACT_ATOMS: atom_id res chain seq x y z
N MET A 1 5.51 -61.83 -0.38
CA MET A 1 6.18 -60.50 -0.48
C MET A 1 5.34 -59.46 -1.24
N LYS A 2 4.64 -59.81 -2.33
CA LYS A 2 3.84 -58.88 -3.16
C LYS A 2 2.74 -58.10 -2.42
N LYS A 3 2.03 -58.72 -1.46
CA LYS A 3 0.93 -58.06 -0.71
C LYS A 3 1.41 -57.02 0.33
N LYS A 4 2.62 -57.19 0.90
CA LYS A 4 3.19 -56.24 1.89
C LYS A 4 3.73 -54.97 1.22
N ILE A 5 4.28 -55.09 0.00
CA ILE A 5 4.76 -53.94 -0.79
C ILE A 5 3.59 -53.07 -1.27
N LEU A 6 2.46 -53.67 -1.66
CA LEU A 6 1.25 -52.94 -2.08
C LEU A 6 0.66 -52.07 -0.94
N LEU A 7 0.67 -52.59 0.29
CA LEU A 7 0.17 -51.88 1.48
C LEU A 7 1.04 -50.67 1.85
N ILE A 8 2.36 -50.77 1.68
CA ILE A 8 3.30 -49.66 1.92
C ILE A 8 3.12 -48.56 0.86
N PHE A 9 2.94 -48.92 -0.42
CA PHE A 9 2.66 -47.96 -1.49
C PHE A 9 1.30 -47.26 -1.31
N SER A 10 0.27 -47.98 -0.88
CA SER A 10 -1.04 -47.41 -0.57
C SER A 10 -0.99 -46.38 0.57
N ALA A 11 -0.24 -46.66 1.64
CA ALA A 11 -0.08 -45.74 2.75
C ALA A 11 0.72 -44.47 2.35
N LEU A 12 1.73 -44.62 1.49
CA LEU A 12 2.54 -43.49 1.00
C LEU A 12 1.70 -42.56 0.10
N ILE A 13 0.86 -43.11 -0.79
CA ILE A 13 -0.01 -42.34 -1.68
C ILE A 13 -1.05 -41.52 -0.89
N ILE A 14 -1.60 -42.08 0.19
CA ILE A 14 -2.56 -41.36 1.05
C ILE A 14 -1.87 -40.18 1.78
N LEU A 15 -0.65 -40.36 2.28
CA LEU A 15 0.13 -39.27 2.91
C LEU A 15 0.45 -38.12 1.94
N PHE A 16 0.82 -38.44 0.70
CA PHE A 16 1.05 -37.43 -0.34
C PHE A 16 -0.25 -36.77 -0.79
N SER A 17 -1.38 -37.48 -0.79
CA SER A 17 -2.68 -36.94 -1.19
C SER A 17 -3.23 -35.97 -0.15
N THR A 18 -3.20 -36.31 1.14
CA THR A 18 -3.61 -35.39 2.21
C THR A 18 -2.65 -34.23 2.39
N GLY A 19 -1.34 -34.44 2.20
CA GLY A 19 -0.33 -33.37 2.22
C GLY A 19 -0.47 -32.38 1.06
N PHE A 20 -0.83 -32.87 -0.14
CA PHE A 20 -1.07 -32.01 -1.30
C PHE A 20 -2.36 -31.19 -1.16
N VAL A 21 -3.45 -31.78 -0.63
CA VAL A 21 -4.69 -31.05 -0.34
C VAL A 21 -4.46 -29.97 0.74
N TYR A 22 -3.70 -30.27 1.79
CA TYR A 22 -3.32 -29.29 2.81
C TYR A 22 -2.44 -28.15 2.26
N MET A 23 -1.65 -28.43 1.21
CA MET A 23 -0.79 -27.44 0.55
C MET A 23 -1.52 -26.63 -0.53
N THR A 24 -2.63 -27.14 -1.07
CA THR A 24 -3.53 -26.38 -1.97
C THR A 24 -4.55 -25.54 -1.22
N GLN A 25 -4.73 -25.77 0.07
CA GLN A 25 -5.62 -25.01 0.95
C GLN A 25 -4.81 -24.06 1.83
N PHE A 26 -3.90 -23.29 1.21
CA PHE A 26 -3.33 -22.10 1.83
C PHE A 26 -4.46 -21.08 1.96
N HIS A 27 -5.19 -21.14 3.09
CA HIS A 27 -5.94 -20.00 3.55
C HIS A 27 -4.90 -18.94 3.92
N SER A 28 -4.52 -18.09 2.95
CA SER A 28 -3.78 -16.87 3.29
C SER A 28 -4.56 -16.16 4.38
N SER A 29 -3.89 -15.65 5.42
CA SER A 29 -4.55 -14.83 6.45
C SER A 29 -5.22 -13.60 5.83
N THR A 30 -4.79 -13.21 4.64
CA THR A 30 -5.36 -12.15 3.83
C THR A 30 -6.54 -12.64 2.98
N GLY A 31 -6.73 -13.95 2.76
CA GLY A 31 -7.74 -14.47 1.83
C GLY A 31 -7.47 -14.17 0.35
N LEU A 32 -6.29 -13.67 0.02
CA LEU A 32 -5.84 -13.42 -1.35
C LEU A 32 -5.01 -14.59 -1.88
N ASP A 33 -5.02 -14.78 -3.19
CA ASP A 33 -4.10 -15.68 -3.86
C ASP A 33 -2.70 -15.03 -4.04
N ARG A 34 -1.72 -15.84 -4.48
CA ARG A 34 -0.35 -15.38 -4.66
C ARG A 34 -0.21 -14.30 -5.75
N LYS A 35 -1.04 -14.31 -6.79
CA LYS A 35 -1.00 -13.31 -7.87
C LYS A 35 -1.58 -11.99 -7.36
N GLU A 36 -2.69 -12.04 -6.63
CA GLU A 36 -3.31 -10.87 -6.00
C GLU A 36 -2.36 -10.21 -4.99
N GLU A 37 -1.72 -10.98 -4.10
CA GLU A 37 -0.73 -10.42 -3.18
C GLU A 37 0.47 -9.80 -3.91
N LYS A 38 0.88 -10.39 -5.04
CA LYS A 38 2.01 -9.89 -5.83
C LYS A 38 1.70 -8.53 -6.46
N ILE A 39 0.57 -8.41 -7.16
CA ILE A 39 0.19 -7.15 -7.82
C ILE A 39 -0.09 -6.04 -6.80
N ILE A 40 -0.69 -6.37 -5.64
CA ILE A 40 -0.90 -5.41 -4.55
C ILE A 40 0.44 -4.90 -4.03
N LYS A 41 1.37 -5.79 -3.67
CA LYS A 41 2.69 -5.37 -3.18
C LYS A 41 3.45 -4.54 -4.22
N HIS A 42 3.34 -4.90 -5.50
CA HIS A 42 3.99 -4.18 -6.58
C HIS A 42 3.41 -2.77 -6.76
N GLY A 43 2.09 -2.64 -6.84
CA GLY A 43 1.45 -1.34 -6.98
C GLY A 43 1.64 -0.44 -5.76
N PHE A 44 1.55 -1.00 -4.54
CA PHE A 44 1.79 -0.22 -3.33
C PHE A 44 3.24 0.19 -3.16
N ARG A 45 4.21 -0.61 -3.64
CA ARG A 45 5.60 -0.17 -3.68
C ARG A 45 5.77 1.12 -4.47
N LEU A 46 5.15 1.21 -5.64
CA LEU A 46 5.20 2.39 -6.50
C LEU A 46 4.39 3.57 -5.92
N LEU A 47 3.23 3.28 -5.30
CA LEU A 47 2.40 4.30 -4.64
C LEU A 47 3.12 4.92 -3.43
N GLU A 48 3.76 4.10 -2.59
CA GLU A 48 4.56 4.58 -1.44
C GLU A 48 5.75 5.43 -1.91
N GLU A 49 6.43 5.01 -2.98
CA GLU A 49 7.47 5.83 -3.62
C GLU A 49 6.90 7.17 -4.14
N GLN A 50 5.72 7.15 -4.77
CA GLN A 50 5.04 8.34 -5.29
C GLN A 50 4.70 9.36 -4.20
N ILE A 51 3.96 8.93 -3.17
CA ILE A 51 3.51 9.78 -2.06
C ILE A 51 4.71 10.26 -1.25
N GLY A 52 5.64 9.35 -0.96
CA GLY A 52 6.87 9.65 -0.23
C GLY A 52 7.73 10.69 -0.92
N THR A 53 7.93 10.53 -2.23
CA THR A 53 8.68 11.49 -3.06
C THR A 53 8.00 12.85 -3.07
N TYR A 54 6.67 12.89 -3.24
CA TYR A 54 5.93 14.15 -3.21
C TYR A 54 6.14 14.91 -1.90
N ILE A 55 5.92 14.26 -0.76
CA ILE A 55 6.10 14.88 0.57
C ILE A 55 7.55 15.32 0.74
N LYS A 56 8.49 14.43 0.42
CA LYS A 56 9.93 14.68 0.56
C LYS A 56 10.42 15.85 -0.28
N GLU A 57 9.94 16.03 -1.49
CA GLU A 57 10.38 17.10 -2.40
C GLU A 57 9.67 18.43 -2.13
N ASN A 58 8.44 18.40 -1.58
CA ASN A 58 7.60 19.60 -1.46
C ASN A 58 7.46 20.16 -0.05
N TYR A 59 7.95 19.45 0.97
CA TYR A 59 7.88 19.87 2.37
C TYR A 59 9.23 19.84 3.05
N SER A 60 9.58 20.96 3.66
CA SER A 60 10.70 21.09 4.59
C SER A 60 10.28 20.64 6.00
N GLY A 61 11.27 20.32 6.84
CA GLY A 61 11.04 19.95 8.24
C GLY A 61 10.71 18.48 8.47
N ILE A 62 10.67 17.65 7.41
CA ILE A 62 10.47 16.21 7.52
C ILE A 62 11.80 15.50 7.82
N SER A 63 11.79 14.56 8.75
CA SER A 63 12.95 13.71 9.10
C SER A 63 12.81 12.28 8.58
N LYS A 64 11.57 11.76 8.56
CA LYS A 64 11.27 10.41 8.11
C LYS A 64 9.81 10.33 7.62
N ILE A 65 9.60 9.46 6.64
CA ILE A 65 8.28 9.04 6.17
C ILE A 65 8.25 7.51 6.27
N GLU A 66 7.18 6.96 6.83
CA GLU A 66 6.91 5.52 6.82
C GLU A 66 5.46 5.25 6.43
N PHE A 67 5.14 3.97 6.22
CA PHE A 67 3.81 3.54 5.82
C PHE A 67 3.24 2.48 6.77
N SER A 68 1.93 2.54 6.96
CA SER A 68 1.19 1.45 7.61
C SER A 68 1.30 0.15 6.81
N PRO A 69 0.88 -0.99 7.36
CA PRO A 69 0.51 -2.13 6.52
C PRO A 69 -0.55 -1.70 5.49
N ILE A 70 -0.63 -2.44 4.38
CA ILE A 70 -1.67 -2.31 3.37
C ILE A 70 -2.93 -2.98 3.92
N PHE A 71 -3.95 -2.19 4.21
CA PHE A 71 -5.23 -2.67 4.73
C PHE A 71 -6.16 -3.04 3.59
N ILE A 72 -6.54 -4.31 3.52
CA ILE A 72 -7.52 -4.81 2.55
C ILE A 72 -8.87 -5.04 3.20
N GLN A 73 -9.93 -4.62 2.51
CA GLN A 73 -11.32 -4.83 2.88
C GLN A 73 -12.12 -5.33 1.68
N GLY A 74 -13.22 -6.02 1.97
CA GLY A 74 -14.05 -6.63 0.95
C GLY A 74 -13.37 -7.71 0.12
N GLY A 75 -13.84 -7.90 -1.12
CA GLY A 75 -13.36 -8.92 -2.05
C GLY A 75 -14.50 -9.60 -2.82
N LYS A 76 -14.21 -10.73 -3.45
CA LYS A 76 -15.18 -11.52 -4.24
C LYS A 76 -16.46 -11.84 -3.47
N ASP A 77 -16.31 -12.20 -2.19
CA ASP A 77 -17.43 -12.59 -1.33
C ASP A 77 -18.08 -11.41 -0.59
N ASN A 78 -17.47 -10.21 -0.64
CA ASN A 78 -17.97 -9.01 0.02
C ASN A 78 -17.50 -7.72 -0.69
N PRO A 79 -17.99 -7.42 -1.91
CA PRO A 79 -17.57 -6.23 -2.65
C PRO A 79 -18.10 -4.93 -2.01
N PRO A 80 -17.44 -3.78 -2.23
CA PRO A 80 -16.25 -3.59 -3.07
C PRO A 80 -14.96 -4.01 -2.37
N PHE A 81 -13.96 -4.47 -3.15
CA PHE A 81 -12.60 -4.64 -2.67
C PHE A 81 -11.92 -3.27 -2.54
N THR A 82 -11.28 -3.01 -1.41
CA THR A 82 -10.37 -1.88 -1.25
C THR A 82 -9.05 -2.33 -0.66
N ALA A 83 -7.97 -1.66 -1.06
CA ALA A 83 -6.67 -1.72 -0.42
C ALA A 83 -6.22 -0.28 -0.19
N ASP A 84 -5.85 0.06 1.05
CA ASP A 84 -5.42 1.41 1.41
C ASP A 84 -4.25 1.35 2.41
N VAL A 85 -3.38 2.34 2.34
CA VAL A 85 -2.25 2.56 3.25
C VAL A 85 -2.35 3.96 3.87
N LEU A 86 -1.76 4.14 5.05
CA LEU A 86 -1.65 5.44 5.71
C LEU A 86 -0.18 5.87 5.75
N PRO A 87 0.19 6.98 5.09
CA PRO A 87 1.48 7.62 5.28
C PRO A 87 1.62 8.15 6.70
N VAL A 88 2.81 8.06 7.24
CA VAL A 88 3.18 8.58 8.56
C VAL A 88 4.41 9.46 8.40
N ILE A 89 4.30 10.68 8.90
CA ILE A 89 5.33 11.71 8.79
C ILE A 89 5.94 11.94 10.16
N TYR A 90 7.27 12.03 10.19
CA TYR A 90 8.03 12.49 11.34
C TYR A 90 8.66 13.85 11.01
N ASP A 91 8.49 14.81 11.92
CA ASP A 91 9.21 16.07 11.82
C ASP A 91 10.64 15.96 12.40
N LYS A 92 11.42 17.03 12.27
CA LYS A 92 12.80 17.09 12.81
C LYS A 92 12.89 17.14 14.33
N GLU A 93 11.78 17.39 15.03
CA GLU A 93 11.72 17.33 16.50
C GLU A 93 11.41 15.91 17.00
N GLY A 94 11.09 14.98 16.09
CA GLY A 94 10.74 13.60 16.41
C GLY A 94 9.25 13.40 16.67
N ASN A 95 8.40 14.38 16.41
CA ASN A 95 6.95 14.19 16.51
C ASN A 95 6.48 13.33 15.34
N ARG A 96 5.54 12.43 15.62
CA ARG A 96 4.97 11.47 14.67
C ARG A 96 3.52 11.83 14.39
N ALA A 97 3.14 11.88 13.12
CA ALA A 97 1.78 12.17 12.69
C ALA A 97 1.30 11.21 11.60
N VAL A 98 0.07 10.73 11.72
CA VAL A 98 -0.53 9.79 10.76
C VAL A 98 -1.48 10.53 9.83
N MET A 99 -1.25 10.40 8.52
CA MET A 99 -2.12 10.96 7.49
C MET A 99 -3.37 10.11 7.25
N GLY A 100 -4.36 10.65 6.55
CA GLY A 100 -5.61 9.96 6.18
C GLY A 100 -6.57 9.70 7.34
N LYS A 101 -6.28 10.21 8.54
CA LYS A 101 -7.16 10.15 9.71
C LYS A 101 -8.00 11.41 9.85
N ARG A 102 -9.07 11.31 10.64
CA ARG A 102 -9.90 12.47 10.99
C ARG A 102 -9.14 13.39 11.94
N ILE A 103 -9.08 14.69 11.61
CA ILE A 103 -8.52 15.74 12.48
C ILE A 103 -9.67 16.70 12.81
N GLY A 104 -9.99 16.83 14.11
CA GLY A 104 -11.21 17.52 14.55
C GLY A 104 -12.47 16.92 13.91
N LYS A 105 -13.20 17.71 13.13
CA LYS A 105 -14.42 17.28 12.42
C LYS A 105 -14.19 16.90 10.95
N LYS A 106 -12.99 17.09 10.40
CA LYS A 106 -12.68 16.86 8.98
C LYS A 106 -11.99 15.51 8.79
N GLY A 107 -12.53 14.68 7.90
CA GLY A 107 -11.86 13.48 7.40
C GLY A 107 -10.90 13.83 6.27
N TYR A 108 -9.82 13.07 6.16
CA TYR A 108 -8.81 13.23 5.11
C TYR A 108 -8.74 11.96 4.24
N PRO A 109 -8.27 12.06 2.98
CA PRO A 109 -8.29 10.94 2.05
C PRO A 109 -7.48 9.73 2.54
N THR A 110 -7.92 8.54 2.16
CA THR A 110 -7.07 7.34 2.18
C THR A 110 -6.14 7.34 0.97
N TYR A 111 -5.06 6.55 1.05
CA TYR A 111 -4.09 6.42 -0.02
C TYR A 111 -4.12 4.99 -0.56
N GLY A 112 -4.58 4.78 -1.79
CA GLY A 112 -4.72 3.41 -2.31
C GLY A 112 -5.72 3.26 -3.44
N THR A 113 -6.39 2.10 -3.48
CA THR A 113 -7.25 1.72 -4.60
C THR A 113 -8.56 2.51 -4.69
N THR A 114 -8.87 3.30 -3.66
CA THR A 114 -10.04 4.17 -3.63
C THR A 114 -9.89 5.38 -4.56
N GLY A 115 -8.67 5.76 -4.95
CA GLY A 115 -8.49 6.90 -5.85
C GLY A 115 -7.10 7.10 -6.46
N ASP A 116 -6.04 6.55 -5.89
CA ASP A 116 -4.65 6.83 -6.29
C ASP A 116 -4.03 5.71 -7.13
N LEU A 117 -4.51 4.48 -6.93
CA LEU A 117 -3.95 3.27 -7.52
C LEU A 117 -5.05 2.43 -8.19
N THR A 118 -4.80 1.95 -9.40
CA THR A 118 -5.63 0.94 -10.05
C THR A 118 -4.79 -0.31 -10.29
N LEU A 119 -5.31 -1.47 -9.89
CA LEU A 119 -4.69 -2.78 -10.07
C LEU A 119 -5.67 -3.66 -10.85
N ASP A 120 -5.19 -4.28 -11.92
CA ASP A 120 -5.98 -5.21 -12.73
C ASP A 120 -5.08 -6.25 -13.40
N PHE A 121 -5.68 -7.26 -14.01
CA PHE A 121 -4.99 -8.22 -14.86
C PHE A 121 -5.54 -8.17 -16.29
N ASP A 122 -4.66 -8.24 -17.28
CA ASP A 122 -5.09 -8.40 -18.68
C ASP A 122 -5.67 -9.80 -18.94
N GLN A 123 -6.18 -10.04 -20.16
CA GLN A 123 -6.73 -11.35 -20.55
C GLN A 123 -5.70 -12.49 -20.52
N MET A 124 -4.41 -12.18 -20.54
CA MET A 124 -3.30 -13.14 -20.46
C MET A 124 -2.83 -13.34 -19.00
N GLY A 125 -3.36 -12.58 -18.05
CA GLY A 125 -3.01 -12.60 -16.64
C GLY A 125 -1.74 -11.80 -16.31
N ASN A 126 -1.33 -10.86 -17.16
CA ASN A 126 -0.27 -9.91 -16.86
C ASN A 126 -0.80 -8.79 -15.96
N GLU A 127 0.07 -8.26 -15.10
CA GLU A 127 -0.26 -7.18 -14.16
C GLU A 127 -0.46 -5.86 -14.92
N ASN A 128 -1.55 -5.16 -14.62
CA ASN A 128 -1.80 -3.78 -15.03
C ASN A 128 -1.85 -2.91 -13.77
N ILE A 129 -0.94 -1.96 -13.66
CA ILE A 129 -0.79 -1.07 -12.50
C ILE A 129 -0.81 0.37 -13.00
N PHE A 130 -1.76 1.16 -12.52
CA PHE A 130 -1.85 2.57 -12.85
C PHE A 130 -1.82 3.44 -11.61
N LEU A 131 -0.97 4.45 -11.63
CA LEU A 131 -0.96 5.52 -10.62
C LEU A 131 -1.69 6.75 -11.14
N LYS A 132 -2.36 7.45 -10.24
CA LYS A 132 -2.91 8.78 -10.54
C LYS A 132 -1.76 9.79 -10.59
N GLY A 133 -1.57 10.46 -11.73
CA GLY A 133 -0.49 11.45 -11.90
C GLY A 133 -0.87 12.86 -11.45
N SER A 134 -2.15 13.21 -11.56
CA SER A 134 -2.64 14.56 -11.26
C SER A 134 -4.03 14.54 -10.64
N SER A 135 -4.26 15.45 -9.69
CA SER A 135 -5.60 15.70 -9.14
C SER A 135 -6.54 16.41 -10.13
N ILE A 136 -6.01 16.96 -11.23
CA ILE A 136 -6.75 17.82 -12.16
C ILE A 136 -7.13 17.08 -13.45
N LEU A 137 -6.28 16.17 -13.95
CA LEU A 137 -6.41 15.62 -15.29
C LEU A 137 -7.01 14.20 -15.36
N ASP A 138 -7.45 13.62 -14.23
CA ASP A 138 -7.87 12.20 -14.13
C ASP A 138 -6.92 11.22 -14.85
N GLU A 139 -5.66 11.64 -14.98
CA GLU A 139 -4.64 10.93 -15.74
C GLU A 139 -4.17 9.73 -14.93
N LYS A 140 -4.26 8.56 -15.57
CA LYS A 140 -3.76 7.29 -15.07
C LYS A 140 -2.50 6.92 -15.86
N ILE A 141 -1.39 6.82 -15.14
CA ILE A 141 -0.08 6.54 -15.72
C ILE A 141 0.20 5.06 -15.53
N ASP A 142 0.40 4.35 -16.65
CA ASP A 142 0.77 2.94 -16.64
C ASP A 142 2.18 2.77 -16.10
N VAL A 143 2.31 2.04 -15.00
CA VAL A 143 3.58 1.74 -14.34
C VAL A 143 3.78 0.22 -14.20
N SER A 144 3.05 -0.59 -14.96
CA SER A 144 3.02 -2.05 -14.85
C SER A 144 4.38 -2.72 -15.00
N SER A 145 5.27 -2.14 -15.81
CA SER A 145 6.62 -2.65 -16.06
C SER A 145 7.71 -2.02 -15.18
N ALA A 146 7.35 -1.05 -14.33
CA ALA A 146 8.29 -0.26 -13.56
C ALA A 146 8.60 -0.91 -12.20
N ASN A 147 9.87 -1.13 -11.88
CA ASN A 147 10.27 -1.61 -10.55
C ASN A 147 10.40 -0.46 -9.52
N HIS A 148 10.52 0.78 -10.00
CA HIS A 148 10.61 2.01 -9.22
C HIS A 148 9.75 3.08 -9.88
N LEU A 149 9.34 4.08 -9.09
CA LEU A 149 8.52 5.19 -9.56
C LEU A 149 9.19 5.88 -10.76
N PRO A 150 8.56 5.85 -11.95
CA PRO A 150 9.06 6.58 -13.10
C PRO A 150 8.80 8.09 -12.96
N GLU A 151 9.62 8.91 -13.60
CA GLU A 151 9.56 10.38 -13.46
C GLU A 151 8.21 10.95 -13.91
N GLU A 152 7.64 10.40 -14.98
CA GLU A 152 6.31 10.76 -15.47
C GLU A 152 5.21 10.49 -14.44
N ALA A 153 5.38 9.49 -13.58
CA ALA A 153 4.40 9.15 -12.54
C ALA A 153 4.53 10.00 -11.27
N LYS A 154 5.46 10.95 -11.19
CA LYS A 154 5.54 11.85 -10.04
C LYS A 154 4.32 12.76 -9.97
N LEU A 155 3.82 12.98 -8.75
CA LEU A 155 2.71 13.88 -8.50
C LEU A 155 3.13 15.32 -8.78
N THR A 156 2.35 16.01 -9.61
CA THR A 156 2.54 17.44 -9.85
C THR A 156 1.87 18.27 -8.74
N PRO A 157 2.61 19.11 -8.00
CA PRO A 157 2.02 19.99 -7.00
C PRO A 157 1.07 21.02 -7.63
N PRO A 158 -0.01 21.44 -6.94
CA PRO A 158 -0.46 20.99 -5.62
C PRO A 158 -1.33 19.72 -5.66
N ILE A 159 -1.30 18.93 -4.59
CA ILE A 159 -2.15 17.76 -4.35
C ILE A 159 -3.05 18.07 -3.15
N LYS A 160 -4.15 18.76 -3.43
CA LYS A 160 -5.04 19.35 -2.41
C LYS A 160 -5.35 18.42 -1.23
N GLY A 161 -5.64 17.14 -1.47
CA GLY A 161 -5.96 16.17 -0.42
C GLY A 161 -4.80 15.96 0.57
N THR A 162 -3.60 15.74 0.04
CA THR A 162 -2.36 15.55 0.81
C THR A 162 -1.94 16.85 1.49
N ASP A 163 -2.01 17.96 0.77
CA ASP A 163 -1.59 19.26 1.26
C ASP A 163 -2.47 19.75 2.42
N ASP A 164 -3.80 19.69 2.24
CA ASP A 164 -4.77 20.01 3.28
C ASP A 164 -4.55 19.16 4.54
N ASN A 165 -4.12 17.90 4.39
CA ASN A 165 -3.86 17.00 5.51
C ASN A 165 -2.60 17.42 6.28
N ILE A 166 -1.49 17.70 5.60
CA ILE A 166 -0.25 18.12 6.26
C ILE A 166 -0.47 19.44 7.00
N ASP A 167 -1.12 20.42 6.35
CA ASP A 167 -1.44 21.70 6.96
C ASP A 167 -2.29 21.53 8.22
N ALA A 168 -3.23 20.59 8.20
CA ALA A 168 -4.05 20.30 9.37
C ALA A 168 -3.27 19.63 10.51
N LEU A 169 -2.32 18.73 10.20
CA LEU A 169 -1.45 18.13 11.21
C LEU A 169 -0.53 19.17 11.87
N VAL A 170 -0.07 20.16 11.11
CA VAL A 170 0.70 21.30 11.63
C VAL A 170 -0.19 22.20 12.50
N ASN A 171 -1.38 22.57 12.01
CA ASN A 171 -2.32 23.43 12.73
C ASN A 171 -2.85 22.80 14.02
N ASP A 172 -3.01 21.47 14.04
CA ASP A 172 -3.38 20.69 15.24
C ASP A 172 -2.20 20.53 16.22
N GLY A 173 -0.99 20.92 15.82
CA GLY A 173 0.22 20.86 16.66
C GLY A 173 0.88 19.48 16.72
N GLN A 174 0.43 18.51 15.92
CA GLN A 174 1.05 17.18 15.82
C GLN A 174 2.41 17.23 15.10
N LEU A 175 2.57 18.14 14.16
CA LEU A 175 3.82 18.41 13.47
C LEU A 175 4.29 19.84 13.74
N LYS A 176 5.60 20.02 13.88
CA LYS A 176 6.24 21.31 14.11
C LYS A 176 7.27 21.62 13.05
N ASN A 177 7.35 22.90 12.68
CA ASN A 177 8.33 23.41 11.73
C ASN A 177 8.30 22.71 10.35
N VAL A 178 7.15 22.12 10.00
CA VAL A 178 6.89 21.52 8.68
C VAL A 178 6.21 22.57 7.80
N ASN A 179 6.83 22.89 6.66
CA ASN A 179 6.34 23.93 5.75
C ASN A 179 6.57 23.52 4.30
N ARG A 180 5.66 23.94 3.41
CA ARG A 180 5.87 23.91 1.95
C ARG A 180 7.22 24.53 1.60
N SER A 181 7.99 23.85 0.75
CA SER A 181 9.31 24.31 0.35
C SER A 181 9.73 23.70 -0.98
N GLU A 182 10.29 24.51 -1.85
CA GLU A 182 10.91 24.05 -3.11
C GLU A 182 12.17 23.20 -2.87
N ASN A 183 12.81 23.35 -1.71
CA ASN A 183 13.99 22.56 -1.35
C ASN A 183 13.62 21.22 -0.69
N GLY A 184 12.36 21.05 -0.28
CA GLY A 184 11.88 19.86 0.41
C GLY A 184 12.71 19.47 1.65
N SER A 185 12.80 18.16 1.86
CA SER A 185 13.55 17.48 2.92
C SER A 185 14.42 16.37 2.32
N PRO A 186 15.51 16.70 1.58
CA PRO A 186 16.29 15.73 0.81
C PRO A 186 16.89 14.61 1.66
N ASN A 187 17.13 14.88 2.95
CA ASN A 187 17.67 13.93 3.91
C ASN A 187 16.60 13.12 4.67
N ALA A 188 15.31 13.31 4.37
CA ALA A 188 14.26 12.52 4.99
C ALA A 188 14.41 11.04 4.61
N LYS A 189 14.31 10.17 5.63
CA LYS A 189 14.30 8.72 5.47
C LYS A 189 12.96 8.24 4.93
N MET A 190 12.98 7.14 4.18
CA MET A 190 11.82 6.51 3.56
C MET A 190 11.76 5.05 3.99
N ASP A 191 10.76 4.68 4.79
CA ASP A 191 10.57 3.33 5.29
C ASP A 191 9.27 2.73 4.71
N TYR A 192 9.42 1.85 3.73
CA TYR A 192 8.33 1.22 2.98
C TYR A 192 7.71 0.04 3.74
N ASN A 193 6.42 -0.25 3.52
CA ASN A 193 5.74 -1.34 4.22
C ASN A 193 4.73 -2.11 3.35
N LEU A 194 5.19 -3.23 2.79
CA LEU A 194 4.38 -4.09 1.93
C LEU A 194 3.67 -5.24 2.68
N GLU A 195 3.56 -5.15 4.01
CA GLU A 195 2.76 -6.09 4.79
C GLU A 195 1.27 -5.90 4.46
N ILE A 196 0.56 -6.98 4.11
CA ILE A 196 -0.88 -6.92 3.82
C ILE A 196 -1.66 -7.41 5.05
N LYS A 197 -2.62 -6.63 5.52
CA LYS A 197 -3.53 -6.98 6.62
C LYS A 197 -4.98 -6.85 6.19
N ARG A 198 -5.79 -7.85 6.53
CA ARG A 198 -7.24 -7.76 6.39
C ARG A 198 -7.83 -7.03 7.59
N GLY A 199 -8.64 -6.00 7.34
CA GLY A 199 -9.26 -5.19 8.40
C GLY A 199 -9.28 -3.71 8.07
N SER A 200 -9.84 -2.91 8.97
CA SER A 200 -9.95 -1.47 8.79
C SER A 200 -8.68 -0.76 9.26
N TYR A 201 -8.17 0.18 8.46
CA TYR A 201 -7.10 1.08 8.89
C TYR A 201 -7.50 1.98 10.07
N SER A 202 -8.82 2.12 10.35
CA SER A 202 -9.31 2.94 11.45
C SER A 202 -8.90 2.40 12.83
N GLU A 203 -8.63 1.09 12.92
CA GLU A 203 -8.18 0.41 14.13
C GLU A 203 -6.65 0.43 14.28
N TRP A 204 -5.93 1.03 13.32
CA TRP A 204 -4.47 1.09 13.35
C TRP A 204 -3.99 2.19 14.30
N GLU A 205 -3.64 1.79 15.52
CA GLU A 205 -2.90 2.59 16.47
C GLU A 205 -1.48 2.01 16.60
N GLN A 206 -0.50 2.73 16.09
CA GLN A 206 0.93 2.51 16.34
C GLN A 206 1.54 3.81 16.82
#